data_AF-A0A1G8A6Z4-F1
#
_entry.id   AF-A0A1G8A6Z4-F1
#
_cell.length_a   1.000
_cell.length_b   1.000
_cell.length_c   1.000
_cell.angle_alpha   90.00
_cell.angle_beta   90.00
_cell.angle_gamma   90.00
#
_symmetry.space_group_name_H-M   'P 1'
#
loop_
_entity.id
_entity.type
_entity.pdbx_description
1 polymer ?
#
loop_
_entity_poly.entity_id
_entity_poly.type
_entity_poly.pdbx_seq_one_letter_code
_entity_poly.pdbx_strand_id
1 'polypeptide(L)' 'MSSLDKMWVSFAGIAFLMISMGLIYLSRYKLNNGILKFLFALTAYILLILGFFIMVFIILSGPTGGA' A
#
# COMPACT_ATOMS: atom_id res chain seq x y z
N MET A 1 -5.14 -8.52 18.89
CA MET A 1 -3.90 -7.90 18.39
C MET A 1 -3.33 -7.04 19.50
N SER A 2 -2.14 -7.38 19.98
CA SER A 2 -1.40 -6.50 20.90
C SER A 2 -1.06 -5.18 20.19
N SER A 3 -0.75 -4.12 20.94
CA SER A 3 -0.36 -2.83 20.36
C SER A 3 0.87 -2.95 19.45
N LEU A 4 1.75 -3.90 19.75
CA LEU A 4 2.93 -4.23 18.95
C LEU A 4 2.54 -4.84 17.59
N ASP A 5 1.54 -5.74 17.57
CA ASP A 5 1.03 -6.31 16.31
C ASP A 5 0.43 -5.23 15.41
N LYS A 6 -0.35 -4.30 15.97
CA LYS A 6 -0.97 -3.19 15.21
C LYS A 6 0.08 -2.27 14.58
N MET A 7 1.22 -2.06 15.26
CA MET A 7 2.35 -1.31 14.72
C MET A 7 2.97 -2.02 13.51
N TRP A 8 3.27 -3.32 13.62
CA TRP A 8 3.85 -4.09 12.51
C TRP A 8 2.95 -4.11 11.28
N VAL A 9 1.63 -4.24 11.46
CA VAL A 9 0.67 -4.17 10.33
C VAL A 9 0.65 -2.76 9.73
N SER A 10 0.83 -1.70 10.52
CA SER A 10 0.93 -0.32 10.01
C SER A 10 2.18 -0.12 9.15
N PHE A 11 3.32 -0.66 9.60
CA PHE A 11 4.55 -0.65 8.81
C PHE A 11 4.39 -1.41 7.50
N ALA A 12 3.70 -2.56 7.51
CA ALA A 12 3.39 -3.28 6.28
C ALA A 12 2.51 -2.44 5.34
N GLY A 13 1.47 -1.77 5.86
CA GLY A 13 0.61 -0.88 5.06
C GLY A 13 1.38 0.27 4.41
N ILE A 14 2.25 0.94 5.18
CA ILE A 14 3.11 2.02 4.67
C ILE A 14 4.10 1.48 3.63
N ALA A 15 4.69 0.31 3.84
CA ALA A 15 5.59 -0.32 2.88
C ALA A 15 4.87 -0.65 1.56
N PHE A 16 3.64 -1.17 1.61
CA PHE A 16 2.81 -1.41 0.42
C PHE A 16 2.53 -0.13 -0.37
N LEU A 17 2.20 0.96 0.32
CA LEU A 17 1.98 2.26 -0.32
C LEU A 17 3.25 2.83 -0.94
N MET A 18 4.40 2.66 -0.27
CA MET A 18 5.70 3.08 -0.79
C MET A 18 6.09 2.31 -2.06
N ILE A 19 5.89 0.98 -2.06
CA ILE A 19 6.13 0.12 -3.22
C ILE A 19 5.19 0.51 -4.37
N SER A 20 3.91 0.74 -4.08
CA SER A 20 2.94 1.22 -5.07
C SER A 20 3.40 2.53 -5.72
N MET A 21 3.81 3.51 -4.91
CA MET A 21 4.31 4.79 -5.42
C MET A 21 5.55 4.61 -6.31
N GLY A 22 6.48 3.73 -5.92
CA GLY A 22 7.66 3.38 -6.73
C GLY A 22 7.28 2.73 -8.07
N LEU A 23 6.33 1.80 -8.08
CA LEU A 23 5.83 1.14 -9.29
C LEU A 23 5.10 2.12 -10.22
N ILE A 24 4.30 3.03 -9.68
CA ILE A 24 3.65 4.09 -10.48
C ILE A 24 4.70 4.99 -11.12
N TYR A 25 5.71 5.40 -10.35
CA TYR A 25 6.80 6.23 -10.87
C TYR A 25 7.54 5.50 -12.01
N LEU A 26 7.92 4.24 -11.79
CA LEU A 26 8.61 3.43 -12.80
C LEU A 26 7.77 3.25 -14.07
N SER A 27 6.47 2.99 -13.90
CA SER A 27 5.51 2.87 -14.98
C SER A 27 5.34 4.16 -15.79
N ARG A 28 5.44 5.33 -15.18
CA ARG A 28 5.20 6.60 -15.87
C ARG A 28 6.46 7.12 -16.56
N TYR A 29 7.62 6.99 -15.92
CA TYR A 29 8.83 7.69 -16.35
C TYR A 29 9.89 6.80 -17.00
N LYS A 30 9.98 5.51 -16.64
CA LYS A 30 11.11 4.66 -17.07
C LYS A 30 10.73 3.62 -18.12
N LEU A 31 9.46 3.23 -18.18
CA LEU A 31 8.98 2.25 -19.16
C LEU A 31 8.52 2.97 -20.43
N ASN A 32 9.06 2.59 -21.60
CA ASN A 32 8.62 3.09 -22.90
C ASN A 32 7.60 2.16 -23.58
N ASN A 33 7.62 0.86 -23.28
CA ASN A 33 6.70 -0.11 -23.85
C ASN A 33 5.30 0.01 -23.20
N GLY A 34 4.28 0.36 -24.00
CA GLY A 34 2.91 0.58 -23.53
C GLY A 34 2.29 -0.59 -22.74
N ILE A 35 2.60 -1.83 -23.13
CA ILE A 35 2.09 -3.06 -22.48
C ILE A 35 2.69 -3.23 -21.07
N LEU A 36 4.01 -3.03 -20.94
CA LEU A 36 4.70 -3.10 -19.65
C LEU A 36 4.23 -1.96 -18.73
N LYS A 37 4.02 -0.76 -19.26
CA LYS A 37 3.43 0.35 -18.50
C LYS A 37 2.07 -0.03 -17.92
N PHE A 38 1.20 -0.62 -18.72
CA PHE A 38 -0.12 -1.04 -18.26
C PHE A 38 -0.04 -2.09 -17.15
N LEU A 39 0.80 -3.13 -17.31
CA LEU A 39 0.91 -4.20 -16.32
C LEU A 39 1.47 -3.71 -14.97
N PHE A 40 2.49 -2.85 -15.01
CA PHE A 40 3.07 -2.25 -13.80
C PHE A 40 2.12 -1.25 -13.14
N ALA A 41 1.42 -0.43 -13.93
CA ALA A 41 0.38 0.46 -13.41
C ALA A 41 -0.77 -0.32 -12.75
N LEU A 42 -1.25 -1.39 -13.39
CA LEU A 42 -2.31 -2.25 -12.84
C LEU A 42 -1.88 -2.85 -11.49
N THR A 43 -0.67 -3.42 -11.44
CA THR A 43 -0.10 -3.97 -10.21
C THR A 43 0.03 -2.91 -9.13
N ALA A 44 0.50 -1.71 -9.49
CA ALA A 44 0.65 -0.62 -8.54
C ALA A 44 -0.69 -0.16 -7.96
N TYR A 45 -1.74 -0.07 -8.78
CA TYR A 45 -3.09 0.27 -8.31
C TYR A 45 -3.67 -0.80 -7.38
N ILE A 46 -3.44 -2.08 -7.65
CA ILE A 46 -3.85 -3.17 -6.75
C ILE A 46 -3.15 -3.01 -5.39
N LEU A 47 -1.84 -2.76 -5.37
CA LEU A 47 -1.10 -2.51 -4.13
C LEU A 47 -1.59 -1.25 -3.39
N LEU A 48 -1.96 -0.21 -4.13
CA LEU A 48 -2.49 1.04 -3.55
C LEU A 48 -3.82 0.77 -2.83
N ILE A 49 -4.73 0.05 -3.49
CA ILE A 49 -6.03 -0.33 -2.94
C ILE A 49 -5.85 -1.22 -1.70
N LEU A 50 -4.96 -2.21 -1.76
CA LEU A 50 -4.67 -3.07 -0.62
C LEU A 50 -4.07 -2.27 0.55
N GLY A 51 -3.09 -1.41 0.29
CA GLY A 51 -2.49 -0.54 1.31
C GLY A 51 -3.51 0.42 1.93
N PHE A 52 -4.44 0.95 1.13
CA PHE A 52 -5.54 1.77 1.59
C PHE A 52 -6.47 1.01 2.54
N PHE A 53 -6.92 -0.19 2.15
CA PHE A 53 -7.78 -1.02 3.01
C PHE A 53 -7.08 -1.44 4.31
N ILE A 54 -5.80 -1.81 4.25
CA ILE A 54 -4.99 -2.13 5.44
C ILE A 54 -4.95 -0.93 6.39
N MET A 55 -4.69 0.27 5.86
CA MET A 55 -4.66 1.48 6.70
C MET A 55 -6.03 1.81 7.29
N VAL A 56 -7.10 1.75 6.51
CA VAL A 56 -8.46 1.98 7.03
C VAL A 56 -8.79 1.01 8.17
N PHE A 57 -8.48 -0.28 7.99
CA PHE A 57 -8.69 -1.29 9.01
C PHE A 57 -7.93 -1.00 10.31
N ILE A 58 -6.66 -0.58 10.20
CA ILE A 58 -5.82 -0.23 11.35
C ILE A 58 -6.31 1.02 12.07
N ILE A 59 -6.67 2.07 11.32
CA ILE A 59 -7.10 3.35 11.89
C ILE A 59 -8.41 3.15 12.66
N LEU A 60 -9.35 2.40 12.09
CA LEU A 60 -10.59 2.01 12.77
C LEU A 60 -10.34 1.13 14.00
N SER A 61 -9.26 0.35 13.99
CA SER A 61 -8.91 -0.54 15.11
C SER A 61 -8.27 0.17 16.31
N GLY A 62 -7.93 1.47 16.19
CA GLY A 62 -7.43 2.34 17.26
C GLY A 62 -6.13 1.87 17.96
N PRO A 63 -5.21 2.77 18.36
CA PRO A 63 -4.01 2.40 19.12
C PRO A 63 -4.35 1.80 20.49
N THR A 64 -5.44 2.28 21.09
CA THR A 64 -6.13 1.67 22.23
C THR A 64 -7.44 1.11 21.68
N GLY A 65 -7.92 -0.02 22.20
CA GLY A 65 -9.32 -0.40 21.94
C GLY A 65 -10.24 0.80 22.19
N GLY A 66 -11.43 0.79 21.58
CA GLY A 66 -12.48 1.70 22.01
C GLY A 66 -12.64 1.67 23.54
N ALA A 67 -13.26 2.73 24.06
CA ALA A 67 -13.74 2.88 25.44
C ALA A 67 -13.97 1.55 26.20
#